data_AF-A0A7W0H263-F1
#
_entry.id   AF-A0A7W0H263-F1
#
_cell.length_a   1.000
_cell.length_b   1.000
_cell.length_c   1.000
_cell.angle_alpha   90.00
_cell.angle_beta   90.00
_cell.angle_gamma   90.00
#
_symmetry.space_group_name_H-M   'P 1'
#
loop_
_entity.id
_entity.type
_entity.pdbx_description
1 polymer ?
#
loop_
_entity_poly.entity_id
_entity_poly.type
_entity_poly.pdbx_seq_one_letter_code
_entity_poly.pdbx_strand_id
1 'polypeptide(L)'
;MPGRSSHLTSRRPVSTSLAVSVICSLGQICLRWPASRDRTVSYVLTCPNCGPREVTDFSFGGEVNPRPRATPSSRELGAYNYFRDNVAGVQREWWFHRSGCGEWFLAERDTRTNQVLLTELPGGAA
;
A
#
# COMPACT_ATOMS: atom_id res chain seq x y z
N MET A 1 -48.23 -9.23 -46.79
CA MET A 1 -48.04 -10.63 -46.37
C MET A 1 -47.91 -10.67 -44.85
N PRO A 2 -48.91 -11.16 -44.11
CA PRO A 2 -48.80 -11.40 -42.67
C PRO A 2 -48.23 -12.81 -42.43
N GLY A 3 -47.15 -12.91 -41.66
CA GLY A 3 -46.52 -14.16 -41.26
C GLY A 3 -46.53 -14.29 -39.75
N ARG A 4 -47.47 -15.08 -39.26
CA ARG A 4 -47.76 -15.42 -37.85
C ARG A 4 -46.97 -16.70 -37.49
N SER A 5 -46.24 -16.69 -36.37
CA SER A 5 -46.25 -17.76 -35.34
C SER A 5 -45.10 -17.55 -34.34
N SER A 6 -45.32 -17.36 -33.04
CA SER A 6 -45.83 -18.29 -32.01
C SER A 6 -44.77 -19.28 -31.49
N HIS A 7 -44.61 -19.22 -30.17
CA HIS A 7 -44.09 -20.24 -29.25
C HIS A 7 -42.56 -20.42 -29.17
N LEU A 8 -42.00 -20.21 -27.97
CA LEU A 8 -41.92 -21.25 -26.94
C LEU A 8 -41.23 -20.68 -25.69
N THR A 9 -41.94 -20.79 -24.58
CA THR A 9 -41.49 -20.50 -23.22
C THR A 9 -40.35 -21.43 -22.81
N SER A 10 -39.17 -20.88 -22.52
CA SER A 10 -38.08 -21.61 -21.84
C SER A 10 -38.10 -21.23 -20.36
N ARG A 11 -38.66 -22.12 -19.54
CA ARG A 11 -38.63 -22.04 -18.08
C ARG A 11 -37.23 -22.46 -17.61
N ARG A 12 -36.50 -21.55 -16.97
CA ARG A 12 -35.23 -21.86 -16.31
C ARG A 12 -35.52 -22.64 -15.00
N PRO A 13 -34.79 -23.72 -14.70
CA PRO A 13 -34.97 -24.45 -13.45
C PRO A 13 -34.42 -23.65 -12.26
N VAL A 14 -35.15 -23.75 -11.15
CA VAL A 14 -34.81 -23.17 -9.85
C VAL A 14 -33.66 -23.99 -9.25
N SER A 15 -32.53 -23.35 -8.98
CA SER A 15 -31.38 -24.00 -8.33
C SER A 15 -31.64 -24.10 -6.83
N THR A 16 -32.06 -25.28 -6.38
CA THR A 16 -32.19 -25.61 -4.96
C THR A 16 -30.79 -25.94 -4.42
N SER A 17 -30.13 -24.97 -3.80
CA SER A 17 -28.89 -25.21 -3.06
C SER A 17 -29.23 -25.86 -1.72
N LEU A 18 -29.13 -27.19 -1.66
CA LEU A 18 -29.20 -27.94 -0.41
C LEU A 18 -27.84 -27.85 0.28
N ALA A 19 -27.70 -26.93 1.23
CA ALA A 19 -26.59 -26.94 2.17
C ALA A 19 -26.77 -28.12 3.14
N VAL A 20 -26.09 -29.24 2.86
CA VAL A 20 -25.98 -30.36 3.79
C VAL A 20 -25.09 -29.90 4.94
N SER A 21 -25.71 -29.49 6.04
CA SER A 21 -25.01 -29.23 7.30
C SER A 21 -24.63 -30.55 7.94
N VAL A 22 -23.36 -30.94 7.84
CA VAL A 22 -22.81 -32.04 8.64
C VAL A 22 -22.58 -31.51 10.05
N ILE A 23 -23.48 -31.87 10.97
CA ILE A 23 -23.33 -31.63 12.40
C ILE A 23 -22.40 -32.73 12.94
N CYS A 24 -21.19 -32.35 13.35
CA CYS A 24 -20.23 -33.25 13.99
C CYS A 24 -20.50 -33.25 15.51
N SER A 25 -21.06 -34.33 16.04
CA SER A 25 -21.50 -34.48 17.45
C SER A 25 -20.39 -34.74 18.47
N LEU A 26 -19.19 -34.19 18.26
CA LEU A 26 -18.06 -34.38 19.18
C LEU A 26 -17.38 -33.04 19.47
N GLY A 27 -17.97 -32.28 20.40
CA GLY A 27 -17.31 -31.77 21.61
C GLY A 27 -15.97 -31.03 21.54
N GLN A 28 -15.47 -30.66 20.36
CA GLN A 28 -14.36 -29.72 20.23
C GLN A 28 -14.93 -28.44 19.69
N ILE A 29 -14.85 -27.41 20.53
CA ILE A 29 -14.94 -26.01 20.13
C ILE A 29 -13.93 -25.86 18.98
N CYS A 30 -14.40 -26.01 17.74
CA CYS A 30 -13.80 -25.35 16.62
C CYS A 30 -13.93 -23.87 16.98
N LEU A 31 -12.90 -23.32 17.63
CA LEU A 31 -12.61 -21.90 17.56
C LEU A 31 -12.54 -21.63 16.07
N ARG A 32 -13.70 -21.28 15.50
CA ARG A 32 -13.86 -20.73 14.18
C ARG A 32 -13.22 -19.36 14.29
N TRP A 33 -11.89 -19.37 14.32
CA TRP A 33 -11.09 -18.20 14.10
C TRP A 33 -11.64 -17.67 12.78
N PRO A 34 -12.29 -16.49 12.75
CA PRO A 34 -12.63 -15.91 11.46
C PRO A 34 -11.31 -15.90 10.72
N ALA A 35 -11.28 -16.46 9.51
CA ALA A 35 -10.20 -16.18 8.59
C ALA A 35 -10.28 -14.68 8.28
N SER A 36 -9.87 -13.84 9.23
CA SER A 36 -9.49 -12.46 8.99
C SER A 36 -8.21 -12.58 8.18
N ARG A 37 -8.38 -12.82 6.88
CA ARG A 37 -7.41 -12.44 5.87
C ARG A 37 -7.43 -10.91 5.80
N ASP A 38 -7.01 -10.29 6.88
CA ASP A 38 -6.31 -9.04 6.79
C ASP A 38 -5.00 -9.29 7.53
N ARG A 39 -3.99 -9.76 6.79
CA ARG A 39 -2.62 -9.41 7.16
C ARG A 39 -2.61 -7.91 6.94
N THR A 40 -2.87 -7.13 7.98
CA THR A 40 -2.94 -5.68 7.88
C THR A 40 -1.57 -5.16 7.45
N VAL A 41 -1.37 -5.06 6.15
CA VAL A 41 -0.25 -4.33 5.56
C VAL A 41 -0.60 -2.87 5.78
N SER A 42 0.19 -2.16 6.60
CA SER A 42 -0.10 -0.77 6.97
C SER A 42 -0.24 0.13 5.75
N TYR A 43 0.70 0.05 4.80
CA TYR A 43 0.56 0.57 3.43
C TYR A 43 1.64 -0.03 2.51
N VAL A 44 1.48 0.17 1.20
CA VAL A 44 2.37 -0.33 0.15
C VAL A 44 3.23 0.82 -0.38
N LEU A 45 4.52 0.55 -0.56
CA LEU A 45 5.49 1.46 -1.17
C LEU A 45 6.09 0.80 -2.41
N THR A 46 6.18 1.54 -3.51
CA THR A 46 6.68 1.02 -4.78
C THR A 46 8.16 1.35 -4.93
N CYS A 47 9.03 0.35 -4.86
CA CYS A 47 10.43 0.54 -5.19
C CYS A 47 10.58 0.69 -6.71
N PRO A 48 11.27 1.73 -7.23
CA PRO A 48 11.51 1.87 -8.67
C PRO A 48 12.21 0.67 -9.32
N ASN A 49 13.04 -0.05 -8.55
CA ASN A 49 13.79 -1.21 -9.03
C ASN A 49 13.07 -2.55 -8.80
N CYS A 50 12.26 -2.67 -7.74
CA CYS A 50 11.70 -3.95 -7.29
C CYS A 50 10.17 -4.04 -7.32
N GLY A 51 9.50 -2.94 -7.67
CA GLY A 51 8.05 -2.84 -7.68
C GLY A 51 7.42 -2.69 -6.28
N PRO A 52 6.10 -2.92 -6.17
CA PRO A 52 5.33 -2.74 -4.93
C PRO A 52 5.74 -3.74 -3.84
N ARG A 53 6.00 -3.23 -2.63
CA ARG A 53 6.32 -4.02 -1.42
C ARG A 53 5.62 -3.41 -0.21
N GLU A 54 5.52 -4.19 0.86
CA GLU A 54 5.03 -3.70 2.15
C GLU A 54 6.01 -2.65 2.74
N VAL A 55 5.49 -1.61 3.41
CA VAL A 55 6.35 -0.57 4.00
C VAL A 55 7.40 -1.14 4.98
N THR A 56 7.11 -2.28 5.62
CA THR A 56 8.03 -3.00 6.51
C THR A 56 9.28 -3.52 5.82
N ASP A 57 9.32 -3.57 4.49
CA ASP A 57 10.54 -3.88 3.72
C ASP A 57 11.48 -2.68 3.57
N PHE A 58 11.09 -1.51 4.09
CA PHE A 58 11.82 -0.25 3.92
C PHE A 58 12.20 0.41 5.25
N SER A 59 13.21 1.26 5.18
CA SER A 59 13.59 2.17 6.26
C SER A 59 13.28 3.62 5.85
N PHE A 60 12.67 4.37 6.75
CA PHE A 60 12.38 5.79 6.57
C PHE A 60 13.66 6.62 6.75
N GLY A 61 13.93 7.52 5.80
CA GLY A 61 15.12 8.39 5.77
C GLY A 61 14.88 9.84 6.15
N GLY A 62 13.64 10.24 6.46
CA GLY A 62 13.29 11.63 6.72
C GLY A 62 12.93 12.41 5.47
N GLU A 63 12.68 13.70 5.65
CA GLU A 63 12.33 14.62 4.57
C GLU A 63 13.54 14.96 3.69
N VAL A 64 13.26 15.33 2.44
CA VAL A 64 14.30 15.80 1.52
C VAL A 64 14.73 17.20 1.90
N ASN A 65 15.91 17.33 2.51
CA ASN A 65 16.52 18.62 2.82
C ASN A 65 17.80 18.88 2.03
N PRO A 66 17.96 20.09 1.47
CA PRO A 66 19.18 20.47 0.77
C PRO A 66 20.34 20.51 1.77
N ARG A 67 21.45 19.88 1.40
CA ARG A 67 22.68 19.96 2.19
C ARG A 67 23.26 21.39 2.11
N PRO A 68 23.64 22.02 3.24
CA PRO A 68 24.29 23.32 3.25
C PRO A 68 25.58 23.30 2.43
N ARG A 69 26.00 24.50 1.98
CA ARG A 69 27.30 24.69 1.31
C ARG A 69 28.45 24.21 2.19
N ALA A 70 29.62 23.94 1.60
CA ALA A 70 30.76 23.33 2.27
C ALA A 70 31.25 24.06 3.55
N THR A 71 30.99 25.36 3.69
CA THR A 71 31.36 26.17 4.86
C THR A 71 30.13 26.86 5.47
N PRO A 72 29.22 26.12 6.12
CA PRO A 72 28.03 26.71 6.73
C PRO A 72 28.37 27.36 8.08
N SER A 73 27.64 28.40 8.45
CA SER A 73 27.66 28.93 9.82
C SER A 73 27.12 27.90 10.82
N SER A 74 27.46 28.04 12.11
CA SER A 74 26.93 27.16 13.17
C SER A 74 25.40 27.18 13.22
N ARG A 75 24.78 28.33 12.91
CA ARG A 75 23.32 28.46 12.84
C ARG A 75 22.73 27.66 11.68
N GLU A 76 23.31 27.75 10.49
CA GLU A 76 22.86 26.98 9.32
C GLU A 76 23.07 25.48 9.52
N LEU A 77 24.21 25.07 10.09
CA LEU A 77 24.47 23.67 10.40
C LEU A 77 23.50 23.14 11.46
N GLY A 78 23.21 23.93 12.50
CA GLY A 78 22.20 23.59 13.51
C GLY A 78 20.81 23.44 12.91
N ALA A 79 20.42 24.37 12.02
CA ALA A 79 19.17 24.28 11.27
C ALA A 79 19.09 22.96 10.47
N TYR A 80 20.11 22.68 9.66
CA TYR A 80 20.17 21.48 8.83
C TYR A 80 20.14 20.16 9.63
N ASN A 81 20.84 20.11 10.76
CA ASN A 81 20.92 18.87 11.54
C ASN A 81 19.63 18.56 12.29
N TYR A 82 18.94 19.58 12.82
CA TYR A 82 17.90 19.37 13.82
C TYR A 82 16.49 19.80 13.42
N PHE A 83 16.34 20.73 12.46
CA PHE A 83 15.02 21.26 12.12
C PHE A 83 14.43 20.53 10.91
N ARG A 84 13.14 20.21 11.01
CA ARG A 84 12.34 19.57 9.96
C ARG A 84 10.97 20.23 9.86
N ASP A 85 10.35 20.21 8.68
CA ASP A 85 9.05 20.88 8.47
C ASP A 85 7.89 20.10 9.07
N ASN A 86 7.96 18.76 9.10
CA ASN A 86 6.94 17.87 9.66
C ASN A 86 5.52 18.19 9.12
N VAL A 87 5.39 18.16 7.79
CA VAL A 87 4.18 18.60 7.09
C VAL A 87 3.03 17.61 7.31
N ALA A 88 1.87 18.13 7.72
CA ALA A 88 0.60 17.38 7.73
C ALA A 88 -0.06 17.46 6.34
N GLY A 89 0.40 16.65 5.40
CA GLY A 89 0.01 16.71 3.99
C GLY A 89 0.96 15.93 3.11
N VAL A 90 1.04 16.30 1.82
CA VAL A 90 2.00 15.69 0.90
C VAL A 90 3.42 16.12 1.25
N GLN A 91 4.29 15.14 1.48
CA GLN A 91 5.69 15.34 1.83
C GLN A 91 6.57 14.45 0.95
N ARG A 92 7.71 15.01 0.51
CA ARG A 92 8.75 14.27 -0.22
C ARG A 92 9.79 13.74 0.77
N GLU A 93 10.03 12.45 0.70
CA GLU A 93 10.73 11.69 1.73
C GLU A 93 11.78 10.75 1.12
N TRP A 94 12.86 10.53 1.85
CA TRP A 94 13.84 9.50 1.56
C TRP A 94 13.40 8.14 2.09
N TRP A 95 13.57 7.10 1.28
CA TRP A 95 13.29 5.71 1.64
C TRP A 95 14.42 4.80 1.19
N PHE A 96 14.75 3.81 2.03
CA PHE A 96 15.79 2.81 1.75
C PHE A 96 15.19 1.41 1.71
N HIS A 97 15.45 0.66 0.63
CA HIS A 97 14.90 -0.68 0.46
C HIS A 97 15.73 -1.75 1.19
N ARG A 98 15.55 -1.83 2.52
CA ARG A 98 16.36 -2.66 3.43
C ARG A 98 16.26 -4.17 3.18
N SER A 99 15.07 -4.67 2.81
CA SER A 99 14.83 -6.10 2.57
C SER A 99 14.98 -6.50 1.11
N GLY A 100 15.39 -5.58 0.23
CA GLY A 100 15.43 -5.78 -1.22
C GLY A 100 16.70 -5.26 -1.86
N CYS A 101 16.59 -4.31 -2.80
CA CYS A 101 17.73 -3.88 -3.62
C CYS A 101 18.81 -3.08 -2.88
N GLY A 102 18.58 -2.64 -1.64
CA GLY A 102 19.57 -1.88 -0.88
C GLY A 102 19.87 -0.51 -1.46
N GLU A 103 18.90 0.10 -2.15
CA GLU A 103 19.05 1.43 -2.77
C GLU A 103 18.16 2.47 -2.08
N TRP A 104 18.61 3.73 -2.16
CA TRP A 104 17.85 4.90 -1.74
C TRP A 104 16.99 5.42 -2.88
N PHE A 105 15.76 5.82 -2.56
CA PHE A 105 14.84 6.45 -3.49
C PHE A 105 13.97 7.49 -2.78
N LEU A 106 13.27 8.29 -3.58
CA LEU A 106 12.38 9.34 -3.11
C LEU A 106 10.93 8.89 -3.27
N ALA A 107 10.09 9.26 -2.32
CA ALA A 107 8.65 9.07 -2.40
C ALA A 107 7.91 10.35 -2.02
N GLU A 108 6.84 10.66 -2.75
CA GLU A 108 5.86 11.66 -2.34
C GLU A 108 4.68 10.95 -1.69
N ARG A 109 4.42 11.28 -0.43
CA ARG A 109 3.41 10.61 0.38
C ARG A 109 2.57 11.63 1.13
N ASP A 110 1.26 11.42 1.17
CA ASP A 110 0.40 12.15 2.10
C ASP A 110 0.54 11.56 3.51
N THR A 111 1.13 12.32 4.42
CA THR A 111 1.44 11.89 5.80
C THR A 111 0.19 11.64 6.65
N ARG A 112 -0.98 12.13 6.22
CA ARG A 112 -2.24 11.96 6.94
C ARG A 112 -2.95 10.66 6.56
N THR A 113 -2.80 10.20 5.33
CA THR A 113 -3.50 9.03 4.78
C THR A 113 -2.57 7.85 4.47
N ASN A 114 -1.26 8.06 4.48
CA ASN A 114 -0.23 7.13 4.00
C ASN A 114 -0.36 6.77 2.50
N GLN A 115 -1.10 7.56 1.72
CA GLN A 115 -1.17 7.38 0.29
C GLN A 115 0.16 7.81 -0.36
N VAL A 116 0.79 6.90 -1.11
CA VAL A 116 1.97 7.20 -1.92
C VAL A 116 1.52 7.65 -3.31
N LEU A 117 1.97 8.83 -3.73
CA LEU A 117 1.62 9.47 -4.99
C LEU A 117 2.65 9.18 -6.09
N LEU A 118 3.94 9.21 -5.72
CA LEU A 118 5.06 9.05 -6.64
C LEU A 118 6.24 8.38 -5.95
N THR A 119 7.03 7.62 -6.70
CA THR A 119 8.32 7.07 -6.27
C THR A 119 9.33 7.18 -7.40
N GLU A 120 10.55 7.64 -7.12
CA GLU A 120 11.56 7.91 -8.13
C GLU A 120 12.99 7.68 -7.62
N LEU A 121 13.91 7.40 -8.55
CA LEU A 121 15.33 7.32 -8.23
C LEU A 121 15.94 8.72 -8.05
N PRO A 122 16.90 8.88 -7.14
CA PRO A 122 17.56 10.16 -6.93
C PRO A 122 18.36 10.56 -8.16
N GLY A 123 18.20 11.80 -8.61
CA GLY A 123 18.78 12.28 -9.87
C GLY A 123 17.85 12.14 -11.08
N GLY A 124 16.67 11.53 -10.92
CA GLY A 124 15.54 11.79 -11.82
C GLY A 124 15.16 13.26 -11.73
N ALA A 125 15.09 13.94 -12.87
CA ALA A 125 14.83 15.37 -12.95
C ALA A 125 13.48 15.73 -12.31
N ALA A 126 13.51 16.62 -11.32
CA ALA A 126 12.40 17.46 -10.92
C ALA A 126 12.61 18.86 -11.52
#